data_AF-A0A846TN76-F1
#
_entry.id   AF-A0A846TN76-F1
#
_cell.length_a   1.000
_cell.length_b   1.000
_cell.length_c   1.000
_cell.angle_alpha   90.00
_cell.angle_beta   90.00
_cell.angle_gamma   90.00
#
_symmetry.space_group_name_H-M   'P 1'
#
loop_
_entity.id
_entity.type
_entity.pdbx_description
1 polymer ?
#
loop_
_entity_poly.entity_id
_entity_poly.type
_entity_poly.pdbx_seq_one_letter_code
_entity_poly.pdbx_strand_id
1 'polypeptide(L)'
;MKKKSVIGFTIAGALLLGGYATTSLANDDSTTSTAATVKSFFGKGFGHKGYYGGNSEALIEKAKDLGISTSGKDAQTLMGEIREATIKNEAKELGIKTDGKDISTLAEEVQLANLKQRAKDLGISADGKDAAALHDAIRLENLKDEAKELGVSTDNKDAQTLMEEIRTANLNKKAKELGVSTEGKDLQTLQQEVHTAYINQQAKKYGITVDGKDIRDIGQEVRSAKVKADAKELNITIDGKTIGEIAQEVQEKKVLNLANELGISTTDKDTRQLMEEIQAKDADKLDELFEDGIGNHGMGFGHGGGFGMGSGFGHDGGFGKGGKGGMGHGGFGGEGGRGGMHHSGSGRGF
;
A
#
# COMPACT_ATOMS: atom_id res chain seq x y z
N MET A 1 47.94 34.94 -25.20
CA MET A 1 46.71 35.64 -24.78
C MET A 1 45.51 34.97 -25.46
N LYS A 2 44.67 34.24 -24.71
CA LYS A 2 43.49 33.55 -25.25
C LYS A 2 42.24 34.09 -24.57
N LYS A 3 41.25 34.46 -25.39
CA LYS A 3 40.00 35.16 -25.08
C LYS A 3 39.13 34.34 -24.12
N LYS A 4 38.60 34.97 -23.07
CA LYS A 4 37.50 34.47 -22.25
C LYS A 4 36.20 35.07 -22.79
N SER A 5 35.22 34.23 -23.12
CA SER A 5 33.86 34.68 -23.40
C SER A 5 32.99 34.31 -22.20
N VAL A 6 32.37 35.34 -21.62
CA VAL A 6 31.35 35.28 -20.56
C VAL A 6 30.00 35.31 -21.26
N ILE A 7 29.09 34.41 -20.90
CA ILE A 7 27.66 34.52 -21.27
C ILE A 7 26.86 34.21 -20.01
N GLY A 8 26.29 35.26 -19.42
CA GLY A 8 25.27 35.17 -18.40
C GLY A 8 23.89 35.06 -19.05
N PHE A 9 23.02 34.24 -18.46
CA PHE A 9 21.61 34.15 -18.86
C PHE A 9 20.74 34.73 -17.75
N THR A 10 20.05 35.82 -18.08
CA THR A 10 18.93 36.41 -17.34
C THR A 10 17.66 35.65 -17.71
N ILE A 11 16.94 35.12 -16.71
CA ILE A 11 15.63 34.50 -16.88
C ILE A 11 14.55 35.55 -16.56
N ALA A 12 13.83 35.99 -17.58
CA ALA A 12 12.62 36.80 -17.44
C ALA A 12 11.42 35.86 -17.27
N GLY A 13 10.76 35.94 -16.11
CA GLY A 13 9.51 35.21 -15.83
C GLY A 13 8.29 35.98 -16.31
N ALA A 14 7.49 35.36 -17.18
CA ALA A 14 6.17 35.85 -17.56
C ALA A 14 5.09 35.13 -16.73
N LEU A 15 4.39 35.90 -15.90
CA LEU A 15 3.17 35.51 -15.18
C LEU A 15 1.97 35.71 -16.11
N LEU A 16 1.26 34.64 -16.47
CA LEU A 16 -0.05 34.71 -17.11
C LEU A 16 -1.15 34.45 -16.06
N LEU A 17 -1.82 35.54 -15.69
CA LEU A 17 -3.10 35.59 -14.98
C LEU A 17 -4.23 35.35 -15.98
N GLY A 18 -5.09 34.35 -15.72
CA GLY A 18 -6.35 34.14 -16.45
C GLY A 18 -7.48 33.93 -15.45
N GLY A 19 -8.39 34.90 -15.37
CA GLY A 19 -9.52 34.90 -14.44
C GLY A 19 -10.88 34.58 -15.08
N TYR A 20 -11.81 34.24 -14.18
CA TYR A 20 -13.27 34.42 -14.18
C TYR A 20 -14.14 33.87 -15.33
N ALA A 21 -15.03 32.95 -14.97
CA ALA A 21 -16.43 32.99 -15.40
C ALA A 21 -17.34 32.39 -14.31
N THR A 22 -18.16 33.24 -13.69
CA THR A 22 -19.30 32.91 -12.84
C THR A 22 -20.57 32.95 -13.68
N THR A 23 -21.42 31.92 -13.62
CA THR A 23 -22.83 32.04 -14.03
C THR A 23 -23.72 31.33 -13.02
N SER A 24 -24.51 32.12 -12.32
CA SER A 24 -25.66 31.75 -11.51
C SER A 24 -26.94 32.05 -12.30
N LEU A 25 -27.86 31.09 -12.35
CA LEU A 25 -29.28 31.16 -12.74
C LEU A 25 -29.91 29.84 -12.24
N ALA A 26 -31.13 29.70 -11.73
CA ALA A 26 -32.11 30.57 -11.10
C ALA A 26 -33.07 29.64 -10.33
N ASN A 27 -33.73 30.20 -9.34
CA ASN A 27 -34.70 29.58 -8.44
C ASN A 27 -36.05 29.36 -9.17
N ASP A 28 -36.78 28.29 -8.85
CA ASP A 28 -38.25 28.32 -8.87
C ASP A 28 -38.83 27.34 -7.84
N ASP A 29 -39.91 27.77 -7.20
CA ASP A 29 -40.46 27.30 -5.94
C ASP A 29 -41.89 26.79 -6.18
N SER A 30 -42.30 25.69 -5.52
CA SER A 30 -43.61 25.54 -4.86
C SER A 30 -44.10 24.09 -4.68
N THR A 31 -44.38 23.79 -3.41
CA THR A 31 -45.49 22.99 -2.84
C THR A 31 -45.44 21.46 -2.74
N THR A 32 -44.99 21.03 -1.55
CA THR A 32 -45.69 20.22 -0.53
C THR A 32 -46.36 18.89 -0.91
N SER A 33 -45.79 17.79 -0.42
CA SER A 33 -46.54 16.80 0.38
C SER A 33 -45.62 15.93 1.24
N THR A 34 -45.93 15.93 2.53
CA THR A 34 -45.27 15.28 3.66
C THR A 34 -45.38 13.75 3.62
N ALA A 35 -44.27 13.02 3.76
CA ALA A 35 -44.27 11.65 4.26
C ALA A 35 -42.90 11.27 4.87
N ALA A 36 -42.88 11.28 6.21
CA ALA A 36 -41.99 10.57 7.14
C ALA A 36 -40.52 10.29 6.73
N THR A 37 -39.63 11.17 7.20
CA THR A 37 -38.18 10.98 7.30
C THR A 37 -37.83 9.83 8.26
N VAL A 38 -37.43 8.67 7.73
CA VAL A 38 -36.55 7.76 8.46
C VAL A 38 -35.13 8.31 8.31
N LYS A 39 -34.54 8.72 9.43
CA LYS A 39 -33.19 9.31 9.51
C LYS A 39 -32.15 8.37 8.87
N SER A 40 -31.71 8.72 7.67
CA SER A 40 -30.42 8.28 7.11
C SER A 40 -29.29 8.68 8.06
N PHE A 41 -28.70 7.67 8.68
CA PHE A 41 -27.55 7.77 9.58
C PHE A 41 -26.28 7.30 8.87
N PHE A 42 -25.97 7.81 7.67
CA PHE A 42 -24.62 7.68 7.11
C PHE A 42 -24.22 8.99 6.43
N GLY A 43 -23.26 9.66 7.06
CA GLY A 43 -22.76 10.97 6.70
C GLY A 43 -22.04 10.98 5.36
N LYS A 44 -22.21 12.12 4.69
CA LYS A 44 -21.25 12.69 3.75
C LYS A 44 -19.88 12.77 4.44
N GLY A 45 -18.89 12.03 3.94
CA GLY A 45 -17.51 12.18 4.38
C GLY A 45 -16.60 11.06 3.87
N PHE A 46 -15.54 11.47 3.18
CA PHE A 46 -14.36 10.68 2.84
C PHE A 46 -14.53 9.59 1.79
N GLY A 47 -14.40 10.01 0.53
CA GLY A 47 -14.01 9.13 -0.57
C GLY A 47 -12.59 8.58 -0.34
N HIS A 48 -12.50 7.48 0.39
CA HIS A 48 -11.42 6.54 0.20
C HIS A 48 -11.76 5.74 -1.08
N LYS A 49 -10.97 5.95 -2.14
CA LYS A 49 -10.93 5.05 -3.30
C LYS A 49 -10.54 3.65 -2.80
N GLY A 50 -11.53 2.87 -2.37
CA GLY A 50 -11.35 1.47 -2.02
C GLY A 50 -11.19 0.65 -3.29
N TYR A 51 -9.96 0.20 -3.55
CA TYR A 51 -9.49 -1.11 -4.07
C TYR A 51 -10.23 -1.93 -5.15
N TYR A 52 -11.37 -1.48 -5.70
CA TYR A 52 -12.09 -2.13 -6.80
C TYR A 52 -12.60 -1.12 -7.85
N GLY A 53 -11.88 -0.01 -8.02
CA GLY A 53 -12.12 0.88 -9.16
C GLY A 53 -11.44 0.33 -10.40
N GLY A 54 -12.11 -0.53 -11.19
CA GLY A 54 -11.58 -0.88 -12.52
C GLY A 54 -12.25 -2.03 -13.25
N ASN A 55 -12.24 -3.25 -12.72
CA ASN A 55 -12.56 -4.42 -13.54
C ASN A 55 -13.97 -4.96 -13.26
N SER A 56 -14.96 -4.38 -13.94
CA SER A 56 -16.35 -4.86 -13.92
C SER A 56 -16.48 -6.34 -14.31
N GLU A 57 -15.61 -6.82 -15.20
CA GLU A 57 -15.60 -8.22 -15.65
C GLU A 57 -15.21 -9.19 -14.53
N ALA A 58 -14.14 -8.93 -13.78
CA ALA A 58 -13.73 -9.77 -12.66
C ALA A 58 -14.77 -9.82 -11.53
N LEU A 59 -15.50 -8.71 -11.31
CA LEU A 59 -16.62 -8.69 -10.37
C LEU A 59 -17.80 -9.52 -10.88
N ILE A 60 -18.10 -9.46 -12.18
CA ILE A 60 -19.17 -10.24 -12.82
C ILE A 60 -18.83 -11.73 -12.81
N GLU A 61 -17.59 -12.10 -13.09
CA GLU A 61 -17.09 -13.48 -13.07
C GLU A 61 -17.19 -14.07 -11.67
N LYS A 62 -16.59 -13.41 -10.67
CA LYS A 62 -16.67 -13.86 -9.28
C LYS A 62 -18.10 -13.93 -8.74
N ALA A 63 -18.98 -13.04 -9.18
CA ALA A 63 -20.40 -13.13 -8.85
C ALA A 63 -21.03 -14.40 -9.45
N LYS A 64 -20.76 -14.72 -10.72
CA LYS A 64 -21.28 -15.93 -11.36
C LYS A 64 -20.77 -17.19 -10.66
N ASP A 65 -19.50 -17.25 -10.29
CA ASP A 65 -18.90 -18.41 -9.59
C ASP A 65 -19.58 -18.66 -8.24
N LEU A 66 -20.00 -17.59 -7.56
CA LEU A 66 -20.73 -17.64 -6.31
C LEU A 66 -22.25 -17.80 -6.50
N GLY A 67 -22.73 -17.96 -7.73
CA GLY A 67 -24.15 -18.10 -8.06
C GLY A 67 -24.97 -16.81 -7.85
N ILE A 68 -24.32 -15.65 -7.88
CA ILE A 68 -24.91 -14.33 -7.64
C ILE A 68 -25.39 -13.72 -8.96
N SER A 69 -26.65 -13.29 -9.02
CA SER A 69 -27.20 -12.57 -10.17
C SER A 69 -26.55 -11.19 -10.32
N THR A 70 -26.03 -10.89 -11.51
CA THR A 70 -25.36 -9.62 -11.84
C THR A 70 -26.29 -8.60 -12.52
N SER A 71 -27.45 -9.05 -13.02
CA SER A 71 -28.35 -8.20 -13.79
C SER A 71 -29.00 -7.12 -12.93
N GLY A 72 -28.84 -5.85 -13.33
CA GLY A 72 -29.50 -4.71 -12.70
C GLY A 72 -28.89 -4.28 -11.36
N LYS A 73 -27.75 -4.83 -10.96
CA LYS A 73 -27.02 -4.44 -9.73
C LYS A 73 -25.87 -3.51 -10.05
N ASP A 74 -25.68 -2.50 -9.23
CA ASP A 74 -24.48 -1.67 -9.27
C ASP A 74 -23.28 -2.41 -8.65
N ALA A 75 -22.07 -1.93 -8.94
CA ALA A 75 -20.83 -2.57 -8.49
C ALA A 75 -20.70 -2.65 -6.96
N GLN A 76 -21.23 -1.68 -6.21
CA GLN A 76 -21.15 -1.67 -4.74
C GLN A 76 -22.05 -2.75 -4.15
N THR A 77 -23.28 -2.86 -4.65
CA THR A 77 -24.20 -3.94 -4.27
C THR A 77 -23.60 -5.30 -4.59
N LEU A 78 -23.05 -5.46 -5.80
CA LEU A 78 -22.45 -6.71 -6.23
C LEU A 78 -21.23 -7.11 -5.38
N MET A 79 -20.35 -6.15 -5.06
CA MET A 79 -19.22 -6.37 -4.14
C MET A 79 -19.67 -6.80 -2.74
N GLY A 80 -20.75 -6.19 -2.23
CA GLY A 80 -21.32 -6.56 -0.94
C GLY A 80 -21.78 -8.02 -0.91
N GLU A 81 -22.54 -8.44 -1.92
CA GLU A 81 -23.03 -9.81 -2.03
C GLU A 81 -21.90 -10.82 -2.24
N ILE A 82 -20.91 -10.50 -3.09
CA ILE A 82 -19.71 -11.34 -3.28
C ILE A 82 -18.98 -11.54 -1.96
N ARG A 83 -18.77 -10.45 -1.21
CA ARG A 83 -18.07 -10.49 0.08
C ARG A 83 -18.83 -11.37 1.07
N GLU A 84 -20.14 -11.19 1.17
CA GLU A 84 -20.99 -11.99 2.04
C GLU A 84 -20.94 -13.49 1.69
N ALA A 85 -21.09 -13.83 0.41
CA ALA A 85 -21.03 -15.21 -0.05
C ALA A 85 -19.65 -15.85 0.21
N THR A 86 -18.58 -15.09 -0.03
CA THR A 86 -17.20 -15.53 0.24
C THR A 86 -17.00 -15.86 1.72
N ILE A 87 -17.37 -14.94 2.62
CA ILE A 87 -17.24 -15.14 4.07
C ILE A 87 -18.07 -16.35 4.53
N LYS A 88 -19.28 -16.53 4.00
CA LYS A 88 -20.13 -17.68 4.34
C LYS A 88 -19.54 -19.01 3.87
N ASN A 89 -18.93 -19.04 2.69
CA ASN A 89 -18.28 -20.24 2.18
C ASN A 89 -17.03 -20.58 3.00
N GLU A 90 -16.18 -19.59 3.26
CA GLU A 90 -14.98 -19.75 4.07
C GLU A 90 -15.31 -20.16 5.51
N ALA A 91 -16.36 -19.57 6.11
CA ALA A 91 -16.86 -20.00 7.40
C ALA A 91 -17.26 -21.47 7.42
N LYS A 92 -17.95 -21.97 6.37
CA LYS A 92 -18.32 -23.39 6.27
C LYS A 92 -17.09 -24.28 6.15
N GLU A 93 -16.11 -23.90 5.34
CA GLU A 93 -14.84 -24.63 5.18
C GLU A 93 -14.07 -24.72 6.49
N LEU A 94 -14.08 -23.66 7.29
CA LEU A 94 -13.48 -23.59 8.62
C LEU A 94 -14.34 -24.22 9.73
N GLY A 95 -15.51 -24.78 9.40
CA GLY A 95 -16.44 -25.39 10.36
C GLY A 95 -17.12 -24.38 11.31
N ILE A 96 -17.15 -23.10 10.94
CA ILE A 96 -17.79 -22.02 11.70
C ILE A 96 -19.29 -22.01 11.42
N LYS A 97 -20.11 -22.00 12.49
CA LYS A 97 -21.57 -21.88 12.37
C LYS A 97 -21.96 -20.50 11.82
N THR A 98 -22.72 -20.50 10.73
CA THR A 98 -23.20 -19.28 10.06
C THR A 98 -24.58 -18.81 10.55
N ASP A 99 -25.40 -19.70 11.11
CA ASP A 99 -26.79 -19.41 11.44
C ASP A 99 -26.92 -18.39 12.58
N GLY A 100 -27.74 -17.36 12.36
CA GLY A 100 -28.06 -16.33 13.35
C GLY A 100 -26.95 -15.29 13.61
N LYS A 101 -25.85 -15.33 12.85
CA LYS A 101 -24.77 -14.33 12.93
C LYS A 101 -24.89 -13.31 11.82
N ASP A 102 -24.61 -12.05 12.13
CA ASP A 102 -24.40 -11.04 11.11
C ASP A 102 -23.03 -11.24 10.41
N ILE A 103 -22.89 -10.65 9.22
CA ILE A 103 -21.69 -10.81 8.40
C ILE A 103 -20.43 -10.24 9.04
N SER A 104 -20.54 -9.19 9.88
CA SER A 104 -19.37 -8.62 10.57
C SER A 104 -18.80 -9.62 11.56
N THR A 105 -19.68 -10.18 12.41
CA THR A 105 -19.28 -11.20 13.38
C THR A 105 -18.71 -12.44 12.69
N LEU A 106 -19.34 -12.89 11.60
CA LEU A 106 -18.84 -14.03 10.84
C LEU A 106 -17.46 -13.76 10.23
N ALA A 107 -17.23 -12.56 9.69
CA ALA A 107 -15.95 -12.14 9.14
C ALA A 107 -14.84 -12.14 10.20
N GLU A 108 -15.12 -11.64 11.39
CA GLU A 108 -14.18 -11.62 12.51
C GLU A 108 -13.79 -13.04 12.94
N GLU A 109 -14.75 -13.95 13.04
CA GLU A 109 -14.49 -15.35 13.38
C GLU A 109 -13.66 -16.07 12.30
N VAL A 110 -13.98 -15.85 11.03
CA VAL A 110 -13.23 -16.39 9.89
C VAL A 110 -11.80 -15.86 9.91
N GLN A 111 -11.61 -14.55 10.06
CA GLN A 111 -10.29 -13.93 10.13
C GLN A 111 -9.47 -14.49 11.30
N LEU A 112 -10.08 -14.62 12.47
CA LEU A 112 -9.40 -15.19 13.64
C LEU A 112 -9.01 -16.65 13.41
N ALA A 113 -9.88 -17.46 12.81
CA ALA A 113 -9.57 -18.86 12.50
C ALA A 113 -8.39 -18.98 11.51
N ASN A 114 -8.35 -18.14 10.48
CA ASN A 114 -7.23 -18.09 9.54
C ASN A 114 -5.92 -17.67 10.21
N LEU A 115 -5.96 -16.65 11.08
CA LEU A 115 -4.78 -16.22 11.84
C LEU A 115 -4.28 -17.34 12.76
N LYS A 116 -5.19 -18.09 13.41
CA LYS A 116 -4.81 -19.25 14.24
C LYS A 116 -4.14 -20.35 13.41
N GLN A 117 -4.66 -20.62 12.22
CA GLN A 117 -4.06 -21.61 11.31
C GLN A 117 -2.66 -21.17 10.88
N ARG A 118 -2.49 -19.92 10.42
CA ARG A 118 -1.17 -19.37 10.06
C ARG A 118 -0.19 -19.35 11.23
N ALA A 119 -0.65 -18.96 12.42
CA ALA A 119 0.18 -18.99 13.62
C ALA A 119 0.66 -20.40 13.93
N LYS A 120 -0.22 -21.41 13.81
CA LYS A 120 0.14 -22.81 13.99
C LYS A 120 1.20 -23.27 12.98
N ASP A 121 1.06 -22.88 11.72
CA ASP A 121 2.01 -23.25 10.66
C ASP A 121 3.41 -22.65 10.91
N LEU A 122 3.46 -21.47 11.54
CA LEU A 122 4.70 -20.81 11.99
C LEU A 122 5.18 -21.25 13.38
N GLY A 123 4.53 -22.21 14.03
CA GLY A 123 4.89 -22.67 15.38
C GLY A 123 4.58 -21.66 16.50
N ILE A 124 3.73 -20.66 16.24
CA ILE A 124 3.32 -19.62 17.19
C ILE A 124 2.10 -20.11 17.98
N SER A 125 2.19 -20.09 19.31
CA SER A 125 1.02 -20.38 20.16
C SER A 125 -0.06 -19.30 19.98
N ALA A 126 -1.29 -19.78 19.79
CA ALA A 126 -2.49 -18.95 19.65
C ALA A 126 -3.32 -18.83 20.94
N ASP A 127 -2.92 -19.51 22.01
CA ASP A 127 -3.69 -19.57 23.25
C ASP A 127 -3.75 -18.19 23.92
N GLY A 128 -4.96 -17.73 24.22
CA GLY A 128 -5.21 -16.44 24.86
C GLY A 128 -4.91 -15.21 24.01
N LYS A 129 -4.55 -15.36 22.73
CA LYS A 129 -4.31 -14.24 21.81
C LYS A 129 -5.57 -13.90 21.02
N ASP A 130 -5.82 -12.59 20.89
CA ASP A 130 -6.80 -12.06 19.96
C ASP A 130 -6.21 -11.95 18.53
N ALA A 131 -7.02 -11.46 17.59
CA ALA A 131 -6.61 -11.32 16.19
C ALA A 131 -5.42 -10.35 16.03
N ALA A 132 -5.38 -9.25 16.79
CA ALA A 132 -4.30 -8.27 16.70
C ALA A 132 -2.98 -8.87 17.21
N ALA A 133 -3.01 -9.51 18.38
CA ALA A 133 -1.85 -10.17 18.96
C ALA A 133 -1.33 -11.33 18.10
N LEU A 134 -2.22 -12.09 17.45
CA LEU A 134 -1.83 -13.12 16.47
C LEU A 134 -1.17 -12.51 15.24
N HIS A 135 -1.76 -11.46 14.69
CA HIS A 135 -1.23 -10.77 13.52
C HIS A 135 0.18 -10.22 13.78
N ASP A 136 0.38 -9.56 14.92
CA ASP A 136 1.69 -9.01 15.29
C ASP A 136 2.73 -10.10 15.53
N ALA A 137 2.34 -11.21 16.17
CA ALA A 137 3.23 -12.35 16.38
C ALA A 137 3.64 -13.00 15.05
N ILE A 138 2.69 -13.22 14.13
CA ILE A 138 2.94 -13.76 12.79
C ILE A 138 3.88 -12.83 12.01
N ARG A 139 3.60 -11.53 12.02
CA ARG A 139 4.44 -10.53 11.34
C ARG A 139 5.86 -10.55 11.88
N LEU A 140 6.02 -10.58 13.20
CA LEU A 140 7.33 -10.61 13.82
C LEU A 140 8.10 -11.88 13.45
N GLU A 141 7.45 -13.04 13.44
CA GLU A 141 8.13 -14.29 13.09
C GLU A 141 8.57 -14.31 11.63
N ASN A 142 7.73 -13.84 10.70
CA ASN A 142 8.10 -13.68 9.29
C ASN A 142 9.31 -12.75 9.12
N LEU A 143 9.34 -11.62 9.85
CA LEU A 143 10.49 -10.71 9.82
C LEU A 143 11.76 -11.36 10.35
N LYS A 144 11.67 -12.24 11.37
CA LYS A 144 12.85 -12.96 11.85
C LYS A 144 13.37 -13.94 10.81
N ASP A 145 12.50 -14.61 10.08
CA ASP A 145 12.92 -15.53 9.02
C ASP A 145 13.62 -14.78 7.88
N GLU A 146 13.05 -13.66 7.41
CA GLU A 146 13.70 -12.79 6.42
C GLU A 146 15.03 -12.21 6.95
N ALA A 147 15.08 -11.81 8.22
CA ALA A 147 16.32 -11.33 8.85
C ALA A 147 17.43 -12.40 8.84
N LYS A 148 17.10 -13.67 9.15
CA LYS A 148 18.07 -14.78 9.13
C LYS A 148 18.65 -14.97 7.73
N GLU A 149 17.81 -14.93 6.69
CA GLU A 149 18.24 -15.08 5.29
C GLU A 149 19.23 -13.98 4.87
N LEU A 150 19.05 -12.78 5.39
CA LEU A 150 19.90 -11.61 5.11
C LEU A 150 21.09 -11.48 6.06
N GLY A 151 21.24 -12.37 7.03
CA GLY A 151 22.29 -12.30 8.06
C GLY A 151 22.10 -11.13 9.05
N VAL A 152 20.87 -10.63 9.20
CA VAL A 152 20.48 -9.62 10.18
C VAL A 152 20.19 -10.28 11.52
N SER A 153 20.79 -9.78 12.61
CA SER A 153 20.55 -10.31 13.94
C SER A 153 19.11 -10.02 14.39
N THR A 154 18.46 -11.01 15.01
CA THR A 154 17.07 -10.90 15.50
C THR A 154 16.96 -10.65 17.00
N ASP A 155 18.08 -10.64 17.73
CA ASP A 155 18.07 -10.68 19.19
C ASP A 155 17.56 -9.38 19.80
N ASN A 156 16.52 -9.48 20.62
CA ASN A 156 15.91 -8.36 21.37
C ASN A 156 15.44 -7.18 20.49
N LYS A 157 15.10 -7.45 19.22
CA LYS A 157 14.56 -6.43 18.31
C LYS A 157 13.06 -6.55 18.19
N ASP A 158 12.40 -5.40 18.20
CA ASP A 158 10.99 -5.31 17.82
C ASP A 158 10.82 -5.38 16.29
N ALA A 159 9.57 -5.53 15.86
CA ALA A 159 9.23 -5.65 14.45
C ALA A 159 9.64 -4.42 13.61
N GLN A 160 9.62 -3.22 14.20
CA GLN A 160 9.98 -2.00 13.47
C GLN A 160 11.48 -1.96 13.21
N THR A 161 12.28 -2.21 14.25
CA THR A 161 13.74 -2.26 14.16
C THR A 161 14.19 -3.34 13.18
N LEU A 162 13.59 -4.54 13.26
CA LEU A 162 13.87 -5.62 12.30
C LEU A 162 13.57 -5.20 10.87
N MET A 163 12.41 -4.60 10.63
CA MET A 163 12.01 -4.15 9.30
C MET A 163 12.98 -3.11 8.71
N GLU A 164 13.44 -2.15 9.52
CA GLU A 164 14.42 -1.15 9.08
C GLU A 164 15.78 -1.77 8.74
N GLU A 165 16.25 -2.71 9.56
CA GLU A 165 17.51 -3.42 9.33
C GLU A 165 17.45 -4.36 8.13
N ILE A 166 16.38 -5.13 7.98
CA ILE A 166 16.09 -5.97 6.81
C ILE A 166 16.10 -5.12 5.54
N ARG A 167 15.40 -3.98 5.55
CA ARG A 167 15.38 -3.07 4.40
C ARG A 167 16.77 -2.56 4.05
N THR A 168 17.57 -2.24 5.05
CA THR A 168 18.95 -1.77 4.87
C THR A 168 19.85 -2.88 4.34
N ALA A 169 19.75 -4.09 4.88
CA ALA A 169 20.50 -5.26 4.44
C ALA A 169 20.18 -5.61 2.97
N ASN A 170 18.90 -5.63 2.62
CA ASN A 170 18.45 -5.82 1.25
C ASN A 170 18.96 -4.72 0.30
N LEU A 171 18.91 -3.45 0.71
CA LEU A 171 19.45 -2.34 -0.08
C LEU A 171 20.96 -2.49 -0.31
N ASN A 172 21.71 -2.88 0.73
CA ASN A 172 23.15 -3.12 0.63
C ASN A 172 23.47 -4.32 -0.29
N LYS A 173 22.71 -5.41 -0.19
CA LYS A 173 22.82 -6.55 -1.10
C LYS A 173 22.62 -6.10 -2.55
N LYS A 174 21.59 -5.31 -2.82
CA LYS A 174 21.31 -4.80 -4.17
C LYS A 174 22.35 -3.80 -4.67
N ALA A 175 22.85 -2.94 -3.79
CA ALA A 175 23.95 -2.04 -4.10
C ALA A 175 25.19 -2.81 -4.56
N LYS A 176 25.54 -3.89 -3.85
CA LYS A 176 26.65 -4.78 -4.21
C LYS A 176 26.43 -5.45 -5.57
N GLU A 177 25.24 -5.98 -5.84
CA GLU A 177 24.88 -6.58 -7.14
C GLU A 177 25.03 -5.61 -8.31
N LEU A 178 24.71 -4.34 -8.08
CA LEU A 178 24.74 -3.27 -9.09
C LEU A 178 26.07 -2.51 -9.13
N GLY A 179 27.04 -2.86 -8.28
CA GLY A 179 28.33 -2.17 -8.19
C GLY A 179 28.24 -0.75 -7.60
N VAL A 180 27.20 -0.44 -6.83
CA VAL A 180 27.03 0.83 -6.12
C VAL A 180 27.75 0.76 -4.76
N SER A 181 28.63 1.73 -4.50
CA SER A 181 29.30 1.83 -3.18
C SER A 181 28.30 2.17 -2.08
N THR A 182 28.40 1.50 -0.94
CA THR A 182 27.57 1.73 0.26
C THR A 182 28.27 2.61 1.31
N GLU A 183 29.59 2.79 1.19
CA GLU A 183 30.38 3.47 2.24
C GLU A 183 30.07 4.97 2.30
N GLY A 184 29.84 5.47 3.52
CA GLY A 184 29.66 6.90 3.79
C GLY A 184 28.35 7.51 3.30
N LYS A 185 27.40 6.70 2.82
CA LYS A 185 26.10 7.16 2.32
C LYS A 185 25.01 6.95 3.36
N ASP A 186 24.11 7.92 3.46
CA ASP A 186 22.84 7.72 4.15
C ASP A 186 21.90 6.84 3.30
N LEU A 187 20.88 6.29 3.96
CA LEU A 187 19.94 5.34 3.34
C LEU A 187 19.22 5.93 2.12
N GLN A 188 18.84 7.21 2.17
CA GLN A 188 18.09 7.86 1.10
C GLN A 188 18.98 8.03 -0.14
N THR A 189 20.21 8.50 0.05
CA THR A 189 21.20 8.63 -1.04
C THR A 189 21.51 7.26 -1.65
N LEU A 190 21.77 6.25 -0.81
CA LEU A 190 22.02 4.89 -1.30
C LEU A 190 20.84 4.34 -2.10
N GLN A 191 19.61 4.54 -1.62
CA GLN A 191 18.40 4.12 -2.31
C GLN A 191 18.27 4.76 -3.70
N GLN A 192 18.52 6.06 -3.81
CA GLN A 192 18.47 6.76 -5.10
C GLN A 192 19.52 6.25 -6.08
N GLU A 193 20.74 6.03 -5.60
CA GLU A 193 21.83 5.51 -6.45
C GLU A 193 21.57 4.08 -6.90
N VAL A 194 21.12 3.20 -6.00
CA VAL A 194 20.72 1.83 -6.33
C VAL A 194 19.60 1.83 -7.36
N HIS A 195 18.59 2.67 -7.19
CA HIS A 195 17.49 2.79 -8.15
C HIS A 195 17.99 3.22 -9.53
N THR A 196 18.85 4.24 -9.57
CA THR A 196 19.42 4.79 -10.80
C THR A 196 20.30 3.75 -11.51
N ALA A 197 21.17 3.07 -10.76
CA ALA A 197 22.02 2.01 -11.30
C ALA A 197 21.18 0.86 -11.88
N TYR A 198 20.11 0.46 -11.18
CA TYR A 198 19.20 -0.57 -11.65
C TYR A 198 18.50 -0.17 -12.95
N ILE A 199 17.91 1.03 -13.01
CA ILE A 199 17.27 1.51 -14.24
C ILE A 199 18.26 1.60 -15.39
N ASN A 200 19.49 2.09 -15.16
CA ASN A 200 20.51 2.17 -16.21
C ASN A 200 20.97 0.79 -16.69
N GLN A 201 21.11 -0.19 -15.79
CA GLN A 201 21.42 -1.57 -16.16
C GLN A 201 20.31 -2.15 -17.06
N GLN A 202 19.05 -1.93 -16.70
CA GLN A 202 17.91 -2.39 -17.49
C GLN A 202 17.79 -1.63 -18.81
N ALA A 203 18.05 -0.32 -18.84
CA ALA A 203 18.11 0.47 -20.07
C ALA A 203 19.15 -0.11 -21.04
N LYS A 204 20.33 -0.47 -20.53
CA LYS A 204 21.36 -1.16 -21.33
C LYS A 204 20.86 -2.52 -21.85
N LYS A 205 20.19 -3.32 -21.01
CA LYS A 205 19.60 -4.63 -21.41
C LYS A 205 18.62 -4.49 -22.58
N TYR A 206 17.81 -3.42 -22.59
CA TYR A 206 16.81 -3.17 -23.64
C TYR A 206 17.27 -2.22 -24.75
N GLY A 207 18.54 -1.82 -24.78
CA GLY A 207 19.09 -0.94 -25.83
C GLY A 207 18.56 0.50 -25.79
N ILE A 208 18.16 0.99 -24.62
CA ILE A 208 17.64 2.34 -24.41
C ILE A 208 18.79 3.31 -24.12
N THR A 209 18.82 4.44 -24.82
CA THR A 209 19.81 5.51 -24.59
C THR A 209 19.45 6.30 -23.33
N VAL A 210 20.46 6.50 -22.46
CA VAL A 210 20.32 7.23 -21.18
C VAL A 210 20.77 8.69 -21.27
N ASP A 211 21.57 9.06 -22.27
CA ASP A 211 22.16 10.39 -22.37
C ASP A 211 21.11 11.49 -22.54
N GLY A 212 21.16 12.49 -21.66
CA GLY A 212 20.29 13.67 -21.71
C GLY A 212 18.84 13.44 -21.25
N LYS A 213 18.52 12.26 -20.68
CA LYS A 213 17.19 11.94 -20.16
C LYS A 213 17.16 11.94 -18.63
N ASP A 214 16.00 12.27 -18.07
CA ASP A 214 15.76 12.08 -16.64
C ASP A 214 15.55 10.58 -16.34
N ILE A 215 15.94 10.16 -15.14
CA ILE A 215 15.83 8.76 -14.73
C ILE A 215 14.39 8.24 -14.75
N ARG A 216 13.40 9.13 -14.55
CA ARG A 216 11.97 8.77 -14.64
C ARG A 216 11.58 8.41 -16.07
N ASP A 217 12.05 9.17 -17.05
CA ASP A 217 11.78 8.92 -18.47
C ASP A 217 12.45 7.60 -18.90
N ILE A 218 13.72 7.40 -18.51
CA ILE A 218 14.43 6.14 -18.75
C ILE A 218 13.65 4.98 -18.11
N GLY A 219 13.20 5.14 -16.87
CA GLY A 219 12.41 4.14 -16.17
C GLY A 219 11.10 3.78 -16.88
N GLN A 220 10.40 4.75 -17.47
CA GLN A 220 9.18 4.50 -18.26
C GLN A 220 9.47 3.78 -19.57
N GLU A 221 10.54 4.17 -20.27
CA GLU A 221 10.98 3.50 -21.49
C GLU A 221 11.38 2.06 -21.20
N VAL A 222 12.13 1.81 -20.13
CA VAL A 222 12.53 0.47 -19.68
C VAL A 222 11.32 -0.40 -19.39
N ARG A 223 10.35 0.10 -18.61
CA ARG A 223 9.11 -0.64 -18.33
C ARG A 223 8.37 -1.00 -19.61
N SER A 224 8.23 -0.05 -20.52
CA SER A 224 7.52 -0.25 -21.79
C SER A 224 8.25 -1.26 -22.68
N ALA A 225 9.59 -1.18 -22.75
CA ALA A 225 10.40 -2.11 -23.52
C ALA A 225 10.32 -3.53 -22.94
N LYS A 226 10.39 -3.67 -21.61
CA LYS A 226 10.23 -4.95 -20.92
C LYS A 226 8.87 -5.59 -21.22
N VAL A 227 7.78 -4.85 -21.00
CA VAL A 227 6.42 -5.35 -21.25
C VAL A 227 6.27 -5.83 -22.71
N LYS A 228 6.82 -5.08 -23.67
CA LYS A 228 6.81 -5.50 -25.08
C LYS A 228 7.70 -6.72 -25.35
N ALA A 229 8.82 -6.86 -24.67
CA ALA A 229 9.70 -8.03 -24.79
C ALA A 229 9.00 -9.28 -24.26
N ASP A 230 8.47 -9.21 -23.03
CA ASP A 230 7.73 -10.30 -22.40
C ASP A 230 6.50 -10.70 -23.25
N ALA A 231 5.77 -9.72 -23.80
CA ALA A 231 4.64 -9.98 -24.68
C ALA A 231 5.04 -10.77 -25.94
N LYS A 232 6.19 -10.42 -26.56
CA LYS A 232 6.69 -11.15 -27.72
C LYS A 232 7.08 -12.57 -27.37
N GLU A 233 7.76 -12.78 -26.24
CA GLU A 233 8.13 -14.11 -25.76
C GLU A 233 6.91 -15.00 -25.51
N LEU A 234 5.83 -14.40 -24.99
CA LEU A 234 4.57 -15.07 -24.69
C LEU A 234 3.60 -15.14 -25.88
N ASN A 235 4.01 -14.68 -27.07
CA ASN A 235 3.17 -14.60 -28.28
C ASN A 235 1.88 -13.78 -28.10
N ILE A 236 1.93 -12.72 -27.30
CA ILE A 236 0.82 -11.78 -27.07
C ILE A 236 0.85 -10.70 -28.15
N THR A 237 -0.32 -10.42 -28.74
CA THR A 237 -0.47 -9.35 -29.74
C THR A 237 -0.38 -7.98 -29.07
N ILE A 238 0.48 -7.10 -29.60
CA ILE A 238 0.73 -5.75 -29.07
C ILE A 238 0.06 -4.64 -29.88
N ASP A 239 -0.35 -4.91 -31.12
CA ASP A 239 -0.88 -3.90 -32.02
C ASP A 239 -2.27 -3.44 -31.56
N GLY A 240 -2.46 -2.12 -31.51
CA GLY A 240 -3.72 -1.51 -31.08
C GLY A 240 -3.96 -1.50 -29.56
N LYS A 241 -3.04 -2.05 -28.75
CA LYS A 241 -3.15 -2.08 -27.28
C LYS A 241 -2.24 -1.05 -26.61
N THR A 242 -2.69 -0.55 -25.47
CA THR A 242 -1.89 0.26 -24.56
C THR A 242 -0.88 -0.61 -23.81
N ILE A 243 0.19 0.00 -23.28
CA ILE A 243 1.18 -0.72 -22.46
C ILE A 243 0.53 -1.36 -21.22
N GLY A 244 -0.51 -0.71 -20.66
CA GLY A 244 -1.24 -1.24 -19.51
C GLY A 244 -1.95 -2.56 -19.82
N GLU A 245 -2.68 -2.61 -20.94
CA GLU A 245 -3.36 -3.83 -21.40
C GLU A 245 -2.37 -4.95 -21.71
N ILE A 246 -1.26 -4.63 -22.40
CA ILE A 246 -0.21 -5.61 -22.69
C ILE A 246 0.41 -6.15 -21.38
N ALA A 247 0.67 -5.28 -20.41
CA ALA A 247 1.23 -5.69 -19.13
C ALA A 247 0.30 -6.62 -18.35
N GLN A 248 -1.01 -6.37 -18.38
CA GLN A 248 -2.01 -7.24 -17.77
C GLN A 248 -2.02 -8.62 -18.43
N GLU A 249 -2.10 -8.69 -19.76
CA GLU A 249 -2.08 -9.96 -20.48
C GLU A 249 -0.77 -10.74 -20.26
N VAL A 250 0.36 -10.04 -20.21
CA VAL A 250 1.67 -10.64 -19.88
C VAL A 250 1.64 -11.25 -18.48
N GLN A 251 1.14 -10.52 -17.48
CA GLN A 251 1.04 -11.00 -16.11
C GLN A 251 0.15 -12.24 -16.01
N GLU A 252 -1.06 -12.19 -16.59
CA GLU A 252 -2.01 -13.31 -16.58
C GLU A 252 -1.40 -14.55 -17.24
N LYS A 253 -0.73 -14.37 -18.38
CA LYS A 253 -0.09 -15.48 -19.09
C LYS A 253 1.09 -16.07 -18.32
N LYS A 254 1.89 -15.23 -17.65
CA LYS A 254 2.98 -15.66 -16.77
C LYS A 254 2.46 -16.50 -15.59
N VAL A 255 1.42 -16.02 -14.90
CA VAL A 255 0.79 -16.75 -13.78
C VAL A 255 0.23 -18.08 -14.26
N LEU A 256 -0.47 -18.10 -15.40
CA LEU A 256 -1.02 -19.33 -15.97
C LEU A 256 0.06 -20.33 -16.35
N ASN A 257 1.16 -19.89 -16.94
CA ASN A 257 2.29 -20.75 -17.27
C ASN A 257 2.94 -21.34 -16.01
N LEU A 258 3.14 -20.53 -14.97
CA LEU A 258 3.69 -20.99 -13.68
C LEU A 258 2.75 -21.97 -12.98
N ALA A 259 1.44 -21.71 -12.99
CA ALA A 259 0.44 -22.64 -12.46
C ALA A 259 0.52 -24.00 -13.16
N ASN A 260 0.62 -24.01 -14.50
CA ASN A 260 0.78 -25.23 -15.28
C ASN A 260 2.10 -25.97 -14.97
N GLU A 261 3.22 -25.24 -14.84
CA GLU A 261 4.51 -25.81 -14.45
C GLU A 261 4.43 -26.50 -13.08
N LEU A 262 3.72 -25.88 -12.14
CA LEU A 262 3.52 -26.42 -10.81
C LEU A 262 2.39 -27.47 -10.75
N GLY A 263 1.75 -27.81 -11.87
CA GLY A 263 0.64 -28.77 -11.90
C GLY A 263 -0.59 -28.32 -11.09
N ILE A 264 -0.80 -27.01 -10.96
CA ILE A 264 -2.00 -26.40 -10.38
C ILE A 264 -3.07 -26.38 -11.47
N SER A 265 -4.29 -26.84 -11.14
CA SER A 265 -5.41 -26.77 -12.08
C SER A 265 -5.74 -25.30 -12.39
N THR A 266 -5.79 -24.95 -13.67
CA THR A 266 -6.16 -23.60 -14.15
C THR A 266 -7.62 -23.49 -14.59
N THR A 267 -8.40 -24.57 -14.48
CA THR A 267 -9.81 -24.58 -14.90
C THR A 267 -10.66 -23.88 -13.83
N ASP A 268 -11.52 -22.97 -14.25
CA ASP A 268 -12.44 -22.20 -13.39
C ASP A 268 -11.74 -21.39 -12.28
N LYS A 269 -10.52 -20.91 -12.55
CA LYS A 269 -9.76 -20.08 -11.60
C LYS A 269 -9.32 -18.77 -12.24
N ASP A 270 -9.53 -17.69 -11.50
CA ASP A 270 -8.99 -16.37 -11.85
C ASP A 270 -7.49 -16.27 -11.51
N THR A 271 -6.83 -15.24 -12.06
CA THR A 271 -5.40 -15.01 -11.84
C THR A 271 -5.02 -14.87 -10.37
N ARG A 272 -5.90 -14.35 -9.51
CA ARG A 272 -5.61 -14.18 -8.07
C ARG A 272 -5.65 -15.52 -7.36
N GLN A 273 -6.66 -16.34 -7.63
CA GLN A 273 -6.76 -17.70 -7.10
C GLN A 273 -5.54 -18.53 -7.51
N LEU A 274 -5.09 -18.39 -8.76
CA LEU A 274 -3.85 -19.02 -9.21
C LEU A 274 -2.63 -18.50 -8.45
N MET A 275 -2.50 -17.18 -8.26
CA MET A 275 -1.39 -16.62 -7.47
C MET A 275 -1.41 -17.11 -6.02
N GLU A 276 -2.58 -17.19 -5.37
CA GLU A 276 -2.71 -17.70 -4.00
C GLU A 276 -2.30 -19.17 -3.89
N GLU A 277 -2.72 -20.01 -4.83
CA GLU A 277 -2.33 -21.42 -4.86
C GLU A 277 -0.85 -21.62 -5.23
N ILE A 278 -0.33 -20.82 -6.16
CA ILE A 278 1.11 -20.82 -6.46
C ILE A 278 1.87 -20.38 -5.20
N GLN A 279 1.45 -19.31 -4.53
CA GLN A 279 2.12 -18.82 -3.33
C GLN A 279 2.13 -19.86 -2.21
N ALA A 280 1.03 -20.60 -2.03
CA ALA A 280 0.97 -21.68 -1.04
C ALA A 280 1.86 -22.87 -1.40
N LYS A 281 2.15 -23.08 -2.69
CA LYS A 281 2.93 -24.20 -3.20
C LYS A 281 4.42 -23.90 -3.33
N ASP A 282 4.75 -22.73 -3.84
CA ASP A 282 6.10 -22.26 -4.17
C ASP A 282 6.09 -20.72 -4.25
N ALA A 283 6.17 -20.07 -3.09
CA ALA A 283 6.20 -18.61 -2.97
C ALA A 283 7.42 -18.00 -3.68
N ASP A 284 8.58 -18.66 -3.58
CA ASP A 284 9.84 -18.18 -4.16
C ASP A 284 9.74 -18.06 -5.68
N LYS A 285 9.14 -19.06 -6.36
CA LYS A 285 8.91 -18.98 -7.80
C LYS A 285 7.89 -17.92 -8.20
N LEU A 286 6.87 -17.69 -7.37
CA LEU A 286 5.91 -16.61 -7.64
C LEU A 286 6.60 -15.25 -7.57
N ASP A 287 7.48 -15.07 -6.60
CA ASP A 287 8.22 -13.83 -6.40
C ASP A 287 9.21 -13.63 -7.56
N GLU A 288 9.97 -14.66 -7.96
CA GLU A 288 10.87 -14.64 -9.12
C GLU A 288 10.14 -14.22 -10.42
N LEU A 289 8.88 -14.63 -10.59
CA LEU A 289 8.06 -14.25 -11.73
C LEU A 289 7.87 -12.73 -11.86
N PHE A 290 7.88 -12.01 -10.73
CA PHE A 290 7.59 -10.58 -10.63
C PHE A 290 8.78 -9.71 -10.19
N GLU A 291 9.90 -10.29 -9.76
CA GLU A 291 11.11 -9.57 -9.32
C GLU A 291 11.66 -8.60 -10.37
N ASP A 292 11.53 -8.91 -11.66
CA ASP A 292 12.00 -8.03 -12.74
C ASP A 292 11.09 -6.78 -12.93
N GLY A 293 9.97 -6.67 -12.21
CA GLY A 293 8.97 -5.61 -12.38
C GLY A 293 9.43 -4.26 -11.82
N ILE A 294 9.98 -3.40 -12.67
CA ILE A 294 10.24 -2.00 -12.31
C ILE A 294 8.89 -1.31 -12.01
N GLY A 295 8.54 -1.23 -10.73
CA GLY A 295 7.54 -0.32 -10.19
C GLY A 295 6.08 -0.72 -10.34
N ASN A 296 5.63 -1.54 -9.38
CA ASN A 296 4.52 -1.13 -8.51
C ASN A 296 4.74 -1.45 -7.03
N HIS A 297 5.92 -2.00 -6.67
CA HIS A 297 6.47 -1.99 -5.32
C HIS A 297 7.61 -0.97 -5.32
N GLY A 298 7.32 0.27 -4.90
CA GLY A 298 8.31 1.33 -4.91
C GLY A 298 9.44 0.99 -3.93
N MET A 299 10.63 0.61 -4.41
CA MET A 299 11.85 0.39 -3.59
C MET A 299 11.51 -0.15 -2.19
N GLY A 300 10.70 -1.21 -2.18
CA GLY A 300 10.25 -1.97 -1.04
C GLY A 300 10.84 -3.35 -1.21
N PHE A 301 12.05 -3.48 -0.72
CA PHE A 301 12.72 -4.76 -0.55
C PHE A 301 11.88 -5.67 0.34
N GLY A 302 11.77 -6.94 -0.02
CA GLY A 302 11.18 -8.00 0.82
C GLY A 302 9.71 -8.28 0.54
N HIS A 303 9.44 -9.46 -0.01
CA HIS A 303 8.14 -10.11 0.08
C HIS A 303 7.97 -10.60 1.54
N GLY A 304 7.27 -9.79 2.35
CA GLY A 304 7.21 -10.05 3.78
C GLY A 304 6.21 -9.19 4.54
N GLY A 305 4.95 -9.20 4.11
CA GLY A 305 3.84 -8.71 4.94
C GLY A 305 3.20 -7.40 4.49
N GLY A 306 1.87 -7.43 4.52
CA GLY A 306 0.94 -6.39 4.08
C GLY A 306 1.41 -4.94 4.29
N PHE A 307 1.44 -4.21 3.18
CA PHE A 307 1.39 -2.75 3.16
C PHE A 307 0.00 -2.26 3.60
N GLY A 308 -0.27 -2.36 4.90
CA GLY A 308 -1.22 -1.49 5.57
C GLY A 308 -0.53 -0.16 5.86
N MET A 309 -0.80 0.87 5.07
CA MET A 309 -0.43 2.23 5.43
C MET A 309 -1.15 2.61 6.74
N GLY A 310 -0.45 2.46 7.85
CA GLY A 310 -0.82 3.04 9.13
C GLY A 310 -0.76 4.55 9.03
N SER A 311 -1.88 5.16 8.62
CA SER A 311 -2.16 6.55 8.98
C SER A 311 -2.53 6.55 10.46
N GLY A 312 -1.67 7.18 11.26
CA GLY A 312 -1.86 7.31 12.71
C GLY A 312 -3.21 7.91 13.06
N PHE A 313 -4.00 7.17 13.82
CA PHE A 313 -5.05 7.69 14.68
C PHE A 313 -4.60 7.51 16.13
N GLY A 314 -3.70 8.39 16.55
CA GLY A 314 -3.56 8.75 17.95
C GLY A 314 -4.35 10.03 18.17
N HIS A 315 -5.57 9.93 18.70
CA HIS A 315 -6.08 10.99 19.56
C HIS A 315 -7.09 10.45 20.56
N ASP A 316 -6.73 10.65 21.81
CA ASP A 316 -7.35 10.23 23.04
C ASP A 316 -8.86 10.47 23.13
N GLY A 317 -9.58 9.42 23.50
CA GLY A 317 -10.91 9.49 24.08
C GLY A 317 -10.83 9.99 25.54
N GLY A 318 -10.82 11.32 25.72
CA GLY A 318 -11.05 11.97 27.01
C GLY A 318 -12.54 12.23 27.23
N PHE A 319 -13.19 11.39 28.03
CA PHE A 319 -14.57 11.55 28.49
C PHE A 319 -14.77 12.86 29.26
N GLY A 320 -15.55 13.80 28.70
CA GLY A 320 -16.02 15.01 29.38
C GLY A 320 -17.54 15.06 29.44
N LYS A 321 -18.12 14.50 30.51
CA LYS A 321 -19.53 14.66 30.88
C LYS A 321 -19.87 16.14 31.06
N GLY A 322 -21.06 16.52 30.61
CA GLY A 322 -21.57 17.89 30.65
C GLY A 322 -21.81 18.46 32.05
N GLY A 323 -21.86 19.79 32.08
CA GLY A 323 -22.31 20.59 33.20
C GLY A 323 -22.68 21.98 32.71
N LYS A 324 -23.98 22.30 32.74
CA LYS A 324 -24.57 23.61 32.44
C LYS A 324 -24.28 24.61 33.56
N GLY A 325 -24.27 25.90 33.20
CA GLY A 325 -24.46 27.06 34.09
C GLY A 325 -23.14 27.55 34.69
N GLY A 326 -22.86 28.83 34.84
CA GLY A 326 -23.65 30.04 34.71
C GLY A 326 -22.80 31.17 35.32
N MET A 327 -22.95 32.36 34.75
CA MET A 327 -22.62 33.71 35.25
C MET A 327 -21.80 33.86 36.56
N GLY A 328 -20.74 34.67 36.51
CA GLY A 328 -20.10 35.21 37.72
C GLY A 328 -19.05 36.28 37.42
N HIS A 329 -19.46 37.55 37.60
CA HIS A 329 -18.65 38.77 37.56
C HIS A 329 -17.58 38.85 38.68
N GLY A 330 -16.56 39.67 38.45
CA GLY A 330 -15.69 40.30 39.46
C GLY A 330 -14.22 39.87 39.29
N GLY A 331 -13.22 40.74 39.11
CA GLY A 331 -13.05 42.11 39.58
C GLY A 331 -11.89 42.17 40.58
N PHE A 332 -11.05 43.20 40.48
CA PHE A 332 -9.86 43.52 41.30
C PHE A 332 -8.60 42.68 40.98
N GLY A 333 -7.41 43.24 40.74
CA GLY A 333 -6.84 44.54 41.09
C GLY A 333 -5.50 44.30 41.79
N GLY A 334 -4.46 45.07 41.47
CA GLY A 334 -3.25 45.12 42.31
C GLY A 334 -1.91 45.15 41.57
N GLU A 335 -1.39 46.36 41.41
CA GLU A 335 0.02 46.67 41.20
C GLU A 335 0.93 46.11 42.30
N GLY A 336 2.23 45.95 42.00
CA GLY A 336 3.26 46.13 43.03
C GLY A 336 4.54 45.32 42.88
N GLY A 337 5.63 46.01 42.56
CA GLY A 337 6.78 46.02 43.47
C GLY A 337 7.95 45.07 43.23
N ARG A 338 9.00 45.63 42.61
CA ARG A 338 10.41 45.67 43.07
C ARG A 338 11.03 44.44 43.80
N GLY A 339 12.17 44.01 43.26
CA GLY A 339 13.46 44.15 43.97
C GLY A 339 14.24 42.86 44.31
N GLY A 340 15.58 42.99 44.30
CA GLY A 340 16.54 42.03 44.90
C GLY A 340 17.10 40.99 43.93
N MET A 341 18.30 41.04 43.32
CA MET A 341 19.67 41.35 43.78
C MET A 341 20.37 40.19 44.54
N HIS A 342 21.57 39.82 44.04
CA HIS A 342 22.62 38.95 44.63
C HIS A 342 22.32 37.42 44.64
N HIS A 343 23.25 36.48 44.37
CA HIS A 343 24.70 36.45 44.56
C HIS A 343 25.40 35.43 43.64
N SER A 344 26.68 35.72 43.45
CA SER A 344 27.78 34.89 42.96
C SER A 344 27.93 33.52 43.65
N GLY A 345 28.38 32.51 42.90
CA GLY A 345 28.89 31.25 43.44
C GLY A 345 29.81 30.55 42.45
N SER A 346 31.11 30.76 42.65
CA SER A 346 32.24 30.08 42.00
C SER A 346 32.24 28.56 42.18
N GLY A 347 32.68 27.82 41.16
CA GLY A 347 33.04 26.40 41.30
C GLY A 347 33.93 25.92 40.15
N ARG A 348 35.23 25.80 40.43
CA ARG A 348 36.27 25.21 39.57
C ARG A 348 36.10 23.68 39.51
N GLY A 349 36.61 23.06 38.45
CA GLY A 349 36.96 21.63 38.51
C GLY A 349 37.37 21.01 37.18
N PHE A 350 38.67 21.11 36.88
CA PHE A 350 39.50 20.35 35.94
C PHE A 350 39.30 20.50 34.43
#